data_AF-A0A6H1Z9I3-F1
#
_entry.id   AF-A0A6H1Z9I3-F1
#
_cell.length_a   1.000
_cell.length_b   1.000
_cell.length_c   1.000
_cell.angle_alpha   90.00
_cell.angle_beta   90.00
_cell.angle_gamma   90.00
#
_symmetry.space_group_name_H-M   'P 1'
#
loop_
_entity.id
_entity.type
_entity.pdbx_description
1 polymer ?
#
loop_
_entity_poly.entity_id
_entity_poly.type
_entity_poly.pdbx_seq_one_letter_code
_entity_poly.pdbx_strand_id
1 'polypeptide(L)'
;MKKINKKDYKKKWNEQNKWRFREIYNPKRKDYLKKWAMNHPLQKQRNDDKYSWNRKIKILREVAGNKEIKCVCCGIKDPRVLQVHHASGDGERDPKFYHNTYKLIRLNNFKDKQPNMNLEIRCANCNILAEYEAKRRYPWLIGFDDNFNPIWKEINEDKIAQ
;
A
#
# COMPACT_ATOMS: atom_id res chain seq x y z
N MET A 1 -16.85 13.28 26.90
CA MET A 1 -17.46 12.89 25.61
C MET A 1 -18.23 11.58 25.78
N LYS A 2 -19.52 11.51 25.42
CA LYS A 2 -20.32 10.26 25.52
C LYS A 2 -19.90 9.29 24.41
N LYS A 3 -19.53 8.05 24.76
CA LYS A 3 -19.19 7.00 23.78
C LYS A 3 -20.46 6.58 23.03
N ILE A 4 -20.50 6.79 21.71
CA ILE A 4 -21.59 6.30 20.86
C ILE A 4 -21.54 4.78 20.80
N ASN A 5 -22.67 4.11 21.00
CA ASN A 5 -22.80 2.67 20.86
C ASN A 5 -22.56 2.25 19.39
N LYS A 6 -21.70 1.25 19.17
CA LYS A 6 -21.36 0.73 17.83
C LYS A 6 -22.60 0.29 17.04
N LYS A 7 -23.63 -0.26 17.71
CA LYS A 7 -24.88 -0.70 17.06
C LYS A 7 -25.65 0.48 16.49
N ASP A 8 -25.77 1.57 17.24
CA ASP A 8 -26.50 2.78 16.84
C ASP A 8 -25.80 3.51 15.71
N TYR A 9 -24.47 3.59 15.74
CA TYR A 9 -23.67 4.13 14.63
C TYR A 9 -23.92 3.35 13.33
N LYS A 10 -23.88 2.02 13.39
CA LYS A 10 -24.09 1.16 12.22
C LYS A 10 -25.50 1.31 11.66
N LYS A 11 -26.51 1.39 12.52
CA LYS A 11 -27.91 1.63 12.12
C LYS A 11 -28.06 2.96 11.39
N LYS A 12 -27.59 4.06 12.01
CA LYS A 12 -27.65 5.41 11.42
C LYS A 12 -26.90 5.49 10.09
N TRP A 13 -25.73 4.86 10.01
CA TRP A 13 -24.95 4.80 8.76
C TRP A 13 -25.68 4.01 7.67
N ASN A 14 -26.28 2.87 8.00
CA ASN A 14 -27.08 2.09 7.06
C ASN A 14 -28.31 2.85 6.55
N GLU A 15 -29.01 3.57 7.44
CA GLU A 15 -30.16 4.41 7.06
C GLU A 15 -29.74 5.55 6.12
N GLN A 16 -28.66 6.27 6.44
CA GLN A 16 -28.13 7.34 5.61
C GLN A 16 -27.62 6.84 4.25
N ASN A 17 -27.14 5.61 4.17
CA ASN A 17 -26.62 5.00 2.93
C ASN A 17 -27.60 4.01 2.28
N LYS A 18 -28.86 3.95 2.74
CA LYS A 18 -29.85 2.98 2.25
C LYS A 18 -30.10 3.10 0.75
N TRP A 19 -30.11 4.33 0.23
CA TRP A 19 -30.24 4.62 -1.20
C TRP A 19 -29.02 4.11 -2.00
N ARG A 20 -27.80 4.36 -1.51
CA ARG A 20 -26.55 3.82 -2.07
C ARG A 20 -26.58 2.31 -2.14
N PHE A 21 -27.07 1.67 -1.07
CA PHE A 21 -27.17 0.22 -1.04
C PHE A 21 -28.17 -0.32 -2.05
N ARG A 22 -29.32 0.33 -2.22
CA ARG A 22 -30.28 -0.05 -3.28
C ARG A 22 -29.67 0.05 -4.68
N GLU A 23 -28.88 1.08 -4.97
CA GLU A 23 -28.20 1.21 -6.28
C GLU A 23 -27.03 0.25 -6.47
N ILE A 24 -26.25 -0.02 -5.42
CA ILE A 24 -25.10 -0.94 -5.48
C ILE A 24 -25.58 -2.39 -5.59
N TYR A 25 -26.64 -2.74 -4.87
CA TYR A 25 -27.21 -4.09 -4.86
C TYR A 25 -28.33 -4.30 -5.88
N ASN A 26 -28.58 -3.34 -6.78
CA ASN A 26 -29.52 -3.55 -7.86
C ASN A 26 -28.98 -4.65 -8.79
N PRO A 27 -29.60 -5.84 -8.85
CA PRO A 27 -29.09 -6.96 -9.64
C PRO A 27 -29.00 -6.60 -11.12
N LYS A 28 -29.95 -5.81 -11.65
CA LYS A 28 -29.93 -5.33 -13.05
C LYS A 28 -28.68 -4.50 -13.35
N ARG A 29 -28.25 -3.66 -12.41
CA ARG A 29 -27.04 -2.87 -12.55
C ARG A 29 -25.78 -3.74 -12.50
N LYS A 30 -25.75 -4.72 -11.60
CA LYS A 30 -24.63 -5.68 -11.52
C LYS A 30 -24.47 -6.44 -12.84
N ASP A 31 -25.56 -6.94 -13.40
CA ASP A 31 -25.56 -7.65 -14.69
C ASP A 31 -25.17 -6.72 -15.85
N TYR A 32 -25.68 -5.49 -15.87
CA TYR A 32 -25.27 -4.48 -16.84
C TYR A 32 -23.76 -4.22 -16.78
N LEU A 33 -23.19 -3.99 -15.60
CA LEU A 33 -21.76 -3.74 -15.42
C LEU A 33 -20.92 -4.95 -15.84
N LYS A 34 -21.39 -6.17 -15.55
CA LYS A 34 -20.75 -7.41 -15.99
C LYS A 34 -20.72 -7.50 -17.52
N LYS A 35 -21.86 -7.28 -18.18
CA LYS A 35 -21.96 -7.28 -19.65
C LYS A 35 -21.09 -6.17 -20.26
N TRP A 36 -21.13 -4.97 -19.70
CA TRP A 36 -20.28 -3.86 -20.14
C TRP A 36 -18.80 -4.21 -20.05
N ALA A 37 -18.36 -4.79 -18.93
CA ALA A 37 -16.98 -5.21 -18.71
C ALA A 37 -16.52 -6.29 -19.71
N MET A 38 -17.39 -7.24 -20.03
CA MET A 38 -17.11 -8.28 -21.04
C MET A 38 -17.00 -7.70 -22.44
N ASN A 39 -17.84 -6.71 -22.78
CA ASN A 39 -17.85 -6.09 -24.10
C ASN A 39 -16.77 -4.99 -24.27
N HIS A 40 -16.19 -4.50 -23.17
CA HIS A 40 -15.20 -3.40 -23.18
C HIS A 40 -13.97 -3.69 -22.31
N PRO A 41 -13.25 -4.81 -22.53
CA PRO A 41 -12.13 -5.22 -21.67
C PRO A 41 -11.02 -4.17 -21.62
N LEU A 42 -10.66 -3.56 -22.76
CA LEU A 42 -9.64 -2.53 -22.84
C LEU A 42 -10.04 -1.24 -22.12
N GLN A 43 -11.29 -0.80 -22.25
CA GLN A 43 -11.76 0.40 -21.56
C GLN A 43 -11.84 0.16 -20.05
N LYS A 44 -12.26 -1.05 -19.64
CA LYS A 44 -12.22 -1.46 -18.25
C LYS A 44 -10.79 -1.41 -17.70
N GLN A 45 -9.82 -1.99 -18.40
CA GLN A 45 -8.41 -1.95 -18.00
C GLN A 45 -7.91 -0.51 -17.84
N ARG A 46 -8.14 0.35 -18.84
CA ARG A 46 -7.78 1.78 -18.76
C ARG A 46 -8.41 2.48 -17.56
N ASN A 47 -9.68 2.19 -17.26
CA ASN A 47 -10.37 2.75 -16.11
C ASN A 47 -9.77 2.24 -14.78
N ASP A 48 -9.46 0.95 -14.71
CA ASP A 48 -8.84 0.31 -13.54
C ASP A 48 -7.42 0.86 -13.30
N ASP A 49 -6.63 1.06 -14.36
CA ASP A 49 -5.29 1.65 -14.32
C ASP A 49 -5.34 3.12 -13.87
N LYS A 50 -6.22 3.92 -14.48
CA LYS A 50 -6.45 5.33 -14.10
C LYS A 50 -6.88 5.43 -12.64
N TYR A 51 -7.76 4.55 -12.19
CA TYR A 51 -8.23 4.52 -10.82
C TYR A 51 -7.10 4.14 -9.85
N SER A 52 -6.31 3.11 -10.18
CA SER A 52 -5.16 2.66 -9.39
C SER A 52 -4.09 3.75 -9.29
N TRP A 53 -3.80 4.44 -10.40
CA TRP A 53 -2.88 5.57 -10.45
C TRP A 53 -3.33 6.73 -9.55
N ASN A 54 -4.56 7.20 -9.73
CA ASN A 54 -5.12 8.30 -8.92
C ASN A 54 -5.11 7.96 -7.43
N ARG A 55 -5.40 6.69 -7.09
CA ARG A 55 -5.34 6.19 -5.73
C ARG A 55 -3.91 6.21 -5.19
N LYS A 56 -2.92 5.75 -5.96
CA LYS A 56 -1.50 5.79 -5.58
C LYS A 56 -1.05 7.22 -5.28
N ILE A 57 -1.31 8.15 -6.20
CA ILE A 57 -0.94 9.57 -6.03
C ILE A 57 -1.57 10.18 -4.79
N LYS A 58 -2.86 9.90 -4.54
CA LYS A 58 -3.54 10.38 -3.34
C LYS A 58 -2.82 9.94 -2.06
N ILE A 59 -2.41 8.68 -1.98
CA ILE A 59 -1.74 8.14 -0.80
C ILE A 59 -0.34 8.67 -0.64
N LEU A 60 0.43 8.80 -1.73
CA LEU A 60 1.75 9.42 -1.66
C LEU A 60 1.65 10.85 -1.11
N ARG A 61 0.63 11.62 -1.51
CA ARG A 61 0.35 12.95 -0.94
C ARG A 61 0.00 12.88 0.55
N GLU A 62 -0.86 11.95 0.94
CA GLU A 62 -1.26 11.81 2.35
C GLU A 62 -0.08 11.40 3.25
N VAL A 63 0.80 10.52 2.78
CA VAL A 63 2.02 10.10 3.50
C VAL A 63 3.06 11.23 3.54
N ALA A 64 3.26 11.95 2.44
CA ALA A 64 4.18 13.10 2.41
C ALA A 64 3.68 14.28 3.26
N GLY A 65 2.36 14.40 3.42
CA GLY A 65 1.73 15.56 4.06
C GLY A 65 2.02 16.83 3.27
N ASN A 66 2.63 17.82 3.92
CA ASN A 66 3.04 19.08 3.29
C ASN A 66 4.46 19.03 2.68
N LYS A 67 5.16 17.89 2.78
CA LYS A 67 6.51 17.73 2.23
C LYS A 67 6.46 17.32 0.77
N GLU A 68 7.60 17.47 0.09
CA GLU A 68 7.78 16.98 -1.27
C GLU A 68 7.66 15.45 -1.34
N ILE A 69 6.96 14.94 -2.36
CA ILE A 69 6.84 13.49 -2.62
C ILE A 69 8.16 13.01 -3.24
N LYS A 70 9.00 12.38 -2.44
CA LYS A 70 10.27 11.80 -2.87
C LYS A 70 10.63 10.57 -2.05
N CYS A 71 11.52 9.74 -2.61
CA CYS A 71 12.12 8.65 -1.85
C CYS A 71 12.96 9.21 -0.69
N VAL A 72 12.74 8.70 0.52
CA VAL A 72 13.51 9.10 1.71
C VAL A 72 14.98 8.68 1.66
N CYS A 73 15.32 7.66 0.87
CA CYS A 73 16.69 7.15 0.75
C CYS A 73 17.49 7.85 -0.36
N CYS A 74 17.02 7.79 -1.62
CA CYS A 74 17.77 8.30 -2.77
C CYS A 74 17.23 9.62 -3.36
N GLY A 75 16.13 10.16 -2.83
CA GLY A 75 15.59 11.45 -3.26
C GLY A 75 14.84 11.47 -4.60
N ILE A 76 14.74 10.35 -5.33
CA ILE A 76 13.98 10.30 -6.60
C ILE A 76 12.52 10.74 -6.40
N LYS A 77 11.99 11.51 -7.36
CA LYS A 77 10.67 12.16 -7.26
C LYS A 77 9.62 11.54 -8.17
N ASP A 78 10.00 10.62 -9.05
CA ASP A 78 9.09 10.03 -10.04
C ASP A 78 8.04 9.12 -9.36
N PRO A 79 6.76 9.51 -9.32
CA PRO A 79 5.73 8.75 -8.63
C PRO A 79 5.48 7.37 -9.27
N ARG A 80 5.95 7.10 -10.50
CA ARG A 80 5.85 5.78 -11.12
C ARG A 80 6.66 4.74 -10.35
N VAL A 81 7.85 5.11 -9.85
CA VAL A 81 8.74 4.21 -9.10
C VAL A 81 8.59 4.29 -7.59
N LEU A 82 7.90 5.30 -7.06
CA LEU A 82 7.66 5.44 -5.63
C LEU A 82 6.62 4.44 -5.10
N GLN A 83 6.83 4.00 -3.87
CA GLN A 83 6.04 3.04 -3.10
C GLN A 83 5.93 3.52 -1.65
N VAL A 84 4.89 3.08 -0.94
CA VAL A 84 4.76 3.30 0.50
C VAL A 84 5.34 2.08 1.22
N HIS A 85 6.29 2.31 2.11
CA HIS A 85 6.97 1.31 2.92
C HIS A 85 6.55 1.43 4.39
N HIS A 86 6.42 0.30 5.09
CA HIS A 86 6.24 0.27 6.54
C HIS A 86 7.62 0.15 7.21
N ALA A 87 8.13 1.24 7.79
CA ALA A 87 9.46 1.26 8.39
C ALA A 87 9.59 0.23 9.53
N SER A 88 8.51 0.02 10.29
CA SER A 88 8.48 -0.94 11.41
C SER A 88 8.49 -2.41 10.97
N GLY A 89 8.25 -2.72 9.69
CA GLY A 89 8.19 -4.11 9.21
C GLY A 89 7.02 -4.94 9.72
N ASP A 90 6.03 -4.30 10.31
CA ASP A 90 4.83 -4.89 10.89
C ASP A 90 3.73 -5.18 9.87
N GLY A 91 3.94 -4.79 8.60
CA GLY A 91 2.98 -5.00 7.52
C GLY A 91 2.57 -6.47 7.32
N GLU A 92 3.41 -7.42 7.75
CA GLU A 92 3.13 -8.85 7.61
C GLU A 92 2.35 -9.47 8.77
N ARG A 93 2.36 -8.83 9.94
CA ARG A 93 1.85 -9.45 11.18
C ARG A 93 0.32 -9.44 11.30
N ASP A 94 -0.38 -8.75 10.41
CA ASP A 94 -1.84 -8.77 10.40
C ASP A 94 -2.40 -8.95 8.97
N PRO A 95 -2.85 -10.17 8.60
CA PRO A 95 -3.49 -10.47 7.33
C PRO A 95 -4.66 -9.54 6.96
N LYS A 96 -5.31 -8.90 7.95
CA LYS A 96 -6.40 -7.95 7.73
C LYS A 96 -5.92 -6.62 7.13
N PHE A 97 -4.62 -6.31 7.25
CA PHE A 97 -4.01 -5.07 6.74
C PHE A 97 -3.57 -5.18 5.28
N TYR A 98 -3.16 -6.37 4.82
CA TYR A 98 -2.70 -6.61 3.44
C TYR A 98 -3.70 -6.19 2.36
N HIS A 99 -4.98 -6.48 2.56
CA HIS A 99 -6.00 -6.17 1.55
C HIS A 99 -6.47 -4.71 1.58
N ASN A 100 -6.04 -3.91 2.56
CA ASN A 100 -6.71 -2.66 2.86
C ASN A 100 -5.83 -1.53 3.40
N THR A 101 -4.49 -1.54 3.29
CA THR A 101 -3.66 -0.36 3.62
C THR A 101 -4.23 0.91 2.96
N TYR A 102 -4.62 0.79 1.69
CA TYR A 102 -5.29 1.83 0.90
C TYR A 102 -6.69 2.23 1.43
N LYS A 103 -7.45 1.28 2.00
CA LYS A 103 -8.79 1.54 2.57
C LYS A 103 -8.70 2.10 3.99
N LEU A 104 -7.69 1.71 4.75
CA LEU A 104 -7.38 2.25 6.07
C LEU A 104 -6.96 3.70 5.93
N ILE A 105 -6.11 4.04 4.94
CA ILE A 105 -5.71 5.42 4.64
C ILE A 105 -6.94 6.27 4.26
N ARG A 106 -7.87 5.68 3.49
CA ARG A 106 -9.11 6.32 3.03
C ARG A 106 -10.17 6.56 4.12
N LEU A 107 -10.13 5.88 5.26
CA LEU A 107 -11.23 5.86 6.23
C LEU A 107 -11.27 7.03 7.24
N ASN A 108 -10.57 8.13 6.97
CA ASN A 108 -10.56 9.37 7.74
C ASN A 108 -10.04 9.20 9.18
N ASN A 109 -8.86 9.78 9.41
CA ASN A 109 -8.11 9.89 10.68
C ASN A 109 -6.98 8.87 10.85
N PHE A 110 -6.11 8.76 9.84
CA PHE A 110 -4.85 8.03 9.96
C PHE A 110 -4.00 8.55 11.13
N LYS A 111 -4.02 9.87 11.35
CA LYS A 111 -3.31 10.52 12.47
C LYS A 111 -3.92 10.21 13.84
N ASP A 112 -5.25 10.16 13.98
CA ASP A 112 -5.87 10.01 15.31
C ASP A 112 -6.07 8.56 15.75
N LYS A 113 -6.14 7.61 14.81
CA LYS A 113 -6.49 6.21 15.12
C LYS A 113 -5.30 5.28 15.24
N GLN A 114 -4.17 5.58 14.59
CA GLN A 114 -2.94 4.79 14.68
C GLN A 114 -1.70 5.68 14.53
N PRO A 115 -1.25 6.33 15.63
CA PRO A 115 -0.03 7.16 15.62
C PRO A 115 1.25 6.39 15.29
N ASN A 116 1.21 5.04 15.22
CA ASN A 116 2.40 4.19 15.14
C ASN A 116 2.63 3.54 13.76
N MET A 117 1.81 3.84 12.74
CA MET A 117 2.12 3.39 11.38
C MET A 117 3.22 4.27 10.80
N ASN A 118 4.48 3.91 11.07
CA ASN A 118 5.67 4.54 10.52
C ASN A 118 5.73 4.27 9.00
N LEU A 119 4.95 5.02 8.22
CA LEU A 119 4.94 4.94 6.77
C LEU A 119 5.98 5.89 6.18
N GLU A 120 6.77 5.38 5.25
CA GLU A 120 7.77 6.13 4.49
C GLU A 120 7.55 5.99 2.99
N ILE A 121 8.00 6.97 2.21
CA ILE A 121 7.99 6.88 0.75
C ILE A 121 9.36 6.42 0.29
N ARG A 122 9.44 5.27 -0.40
CA ARG A 122 10.68 4.74 -0.98
C ARG A 122 10.48 4.46 -2.46
N CYS A 123 11.55 4.51 -3.26
CA CYS A 123 11.47 3.97 -4.62
C CYS A 123 11.51 2.45 -4.58
N ALA A 124 11.09 1.79 -5.66
CA ALA A 124 11.07 0.33 -5.74
C ALA A 124 12.42 -0.30 -5.39
N ASN A 125 13.53 0.26 -5.88
CA ASN A 125 14.87 -0.26 -5.61
C ASN A 125 15.27 -0.14 -4.14
N CYS A 126 15.11 1.05 -3.53
CA CYS A 126 15.38 1.24 -2.10
C CYS A 126 14.44 0.43 -1.20
N ASN A 127 13.21 0.18 -1.65
CA ASN A 127 12.28 -0.69 -0.94
C ASN A 127 12.75 -2.15 -0.96
N ILE A 128 13.16 -2.65 -2.14
CA ILE A 128 13.70 -4.02 -2.29
C ILE A 128 14.95 -4.20 -1.41
N LEU A 129 15.89 -3.25 -1.45
CA LEU A 129 17.12 -3.30 -0.63
C LEU A 129 16.79 -3.36 0.86
N ALA A 130 15.87 -2.51 1.33
CA ALA A 130 15.45 -2.50 2.72
C ALA A 130 14.76 -3.81 3.14
N GLU A 131 13.94 -4.40 2.28
CA GLU A 131 13.32 -5.72 2.54
C GLU A 131 14.35 -6.86 2.54
N TYR A 132 15.38 -6.77 1.71
CA TYR A 132 16.48 -7.72 1.64
C TYR A 132 17.36 -7.65 2.90
N GLU A 133 17.81 -6.44 3.28
CA GLU A 133 18.58 -6.19 4.51
C GLU A 133 17.79 -6.61 5.76
N ALA A 134 16.48 -6.38 5.76
CA ALA A 134 15.59 -6.83 6.83
C ALA A 134 15.21 -8.31 6.74
N LYS A 135 15.76 -9.08 5.78
CA LYS A 135 15.56 -10.53 5.66
C LYS A 135 14.09 -10.94 5.43
N ARG A 136 13.26 -10.06 4.86
CA ARG A 136 11.80 -10.25 4.71
C ARG A 136 11.39 -10.90 3.39
N ARG A 137 12.03 -10.54 2.27
CA ARG A 137 11.58 -10.95 0.93
C ARG A 137 11.90 -12.41 0.59
N TYR A 138 13.01 -12.90 1.14
CA TYR A 138 13.50 -14.26 0.88
C TYR A 138 14.00 -14.92 2.17
N PRO A 139 13.10 -15.20 3.13
CA PRO A 139 13.49 -15.80 4.41
C PRO A 139 14.21 -17.15 4.24
N TRP A 140 13.90 -17.89 3.17
CA TRP A 140 14.54 -19.16 2.83
C TRP A 140 15.94 -19.03 2.20
N LEU A 141 16.31 -17.85 1.67
CA LEU A 141 17.70 -17.63 1.21
C LEU A 141 18.68 -17.50 2.39
N ILE A 142 18.18 -17.26 3.60
CA ILE A 142 19.00 -17.08 4.80
C ILE A 142 19.35 -18.44 5.44
N GLY A 143 18.72 -19.52 4.97
CA GLY A 143 19.12 -20.90 5.28
C GLY A 143 20.10 -21.51 4.27
N PHE A 144 20.46 -20.77 3.22
CA PHE A 144 21.60 -21.09 2.36
C PHE A 144 22.81 -20.36 2.95
N ASP A 145 23.54 -21.09 3.79
CA ASP A 145 24.81 -20.78 4.44
C ASP A 145 25.46 -19.42 4.12
N ASP A 146 25.96 -18.76 5.17
CA ASP A 146 26.97 -17.70 5.12
C ASP A 146 28.27 -18.11 4.36
N ASN A 147 28.34 -19.32 3.82
CA ASN A 147 29.40 -19.87 2.99
C ASN A 147 29.11 -19.87 1.47
N PHE A 148 27.91 -19.51 1.01
CA PHE A 148 27.54 -19.63 -0.42
C PHE A 148 27.64 -18.33 -1.24
N ASN A 149 28.49 -17.39 -0.85
CA ASN A 149 28.82 -16.29 -1.78
C ASN A 149 30.28 -15.82 -1.73
N PRO A 150 31.22 -16.62 -2.27
CA PRO A 150 32.62 -16.20 -2.41
C PRO A 150 32.80 -14.93 -3.28
N ILE A 151 31.84 -14.60 -4.15
CA ILE A 151 31.93 -13.45 -5.06
C ILE A 151 31.80 -12.10 -4.33
N TRP A 152 31.13 -12.04 -3.17
CA TRP A 152 30.97 -10.78 -2.43
C TRP A 152 32.06 -10.53 -1.37
N LYS A 153 32.87 -11.54 -1.01
CA LYS A 153 34.06 -11.34 -0.18
C LYS A 153 35.17 -10.62 -0.96
N GLU A 154 35.39 -11.02 -2.22
CA GLU A 154 36.41 -10.38 -3.07
C GLU A 154 36.13 -8.90 -3.36
N ILE A 155 34.86 -8.49 -3.50
CA ILE A 155 34.51 -7.09 -3.84
C ILE A 155 34.73 -6.11 -2.67
N ASN A 156 34.76 -6.59 -1.42
CA ASN A 156 34.92 -5.72 -0.23
C ASN A 156 36.34 -5.68 0.33
N GLU A 157 37.19 -6.65 0.01
CA GLU A 157 38.60 -6.61 0.43
C GLU A 157 39.41 -5.58 -0.39
N ASP A 158 39.05 -5.35 -1.66
CA ASP A 158 39.73 -4.36 -2.52
C ASP A 158 39.40 -2.89 -2.18
N LYS A 159 38.36 -2.61 -1.39
CA LYS A 159 37.96 -1.24 -1.00
C LYS A 159 38.47 -0.78 0.36
N ILE A 160 39.11 -1.67 1.12
CA ILE A 160 39.72 -1.34 2.41
C ILE A 160 41.25 -1.14 2.26
N ALA A 161 41.81 -1.45 1.09
CA ALA A 161 43.25 -1.36 0.80
C ALA A 161 43.67 -0.13 -0.05
N GLN A 162 42.83 0.91 -0.17
CA GLN A 162 43.19 2.21 -0.77
C GLN A 162 42.79 3.36 0.14
#